data_AF-A0A3D3F5S8-F1
#
_entry.id   AF-A0A3D3F5S8-F1
#
_cell.length_a   1.000
_cell.length_b   1.000
_cell.length_c   1.000
_cell.angle_alpha   90.00
_cell.angle_beta   90.00
_cell.angle_gamma   90.00
#
_symmetry.space_group_name_H-M   'P 1'
#
loop_
_entity.id
_entity.type
_entity.pdbx_description
1 polymer ?
#
loop_
_entity_poly.entity_id
_entity_poly.type
_entity_poly.pdbx_seq_one_letter_code
_entity_poly.pdbx_strand_id
1 'polypeptide(L)'
;MDGINGITGLYSIAVLVSLGWVNEYVQAFTSADFIVYPLLASLVFLFFNFRKRAKCFAGDVGSVGIAFWVVTLLLLLIIRTQDLIWLGFLMV
;
A
#
# COMPACT_ATOMS: atom_id res chain seq x y z
N MET A 1 -10.84 -7.83 -2.50
CA MET A 1 -11.56 -7.28 -3.67
C MET A 1 -10.82 -7.59 -4.97
N ASP A 2 -10.24 -8.79 -5.12
CA ASP A 2 -9.32 -9.14 -6.22
C ASP A 2 -10.02 -9.49 -7.56
N GLY A 3 -11.33 -9.26 -7.67
CA GLY A 3 -12.14 -9.68 -8.81
C GLY A 3 -11.99 -8.82 -10.07
N ILE A 4 -11.32 -7.66 -9.96
CA ILE A 4 -11.08 -6.75 -11.09
C ILE A 4 -9.57 -6.66 -11.31
N ASN A 5 -9.13 -6.95 -12.53
CA ASN A 5 -7.72 -6.88 -12.90
C ASN A 5 -7.17 -5.47 -12.65
N GLY A 6 -6.12 -5.39 -11.85
CA GLY A 6 -5.40 -4.17 -11.48
C GLY A 6 -5.88 -3.50 -10.20
N ILE A 7 -7.08 -3.80 -9.69
CA ILE A 7 -7.69 -2.99 -8.63
C ILE A 7 -6.88 -3.01 -7.33
N THR A 8 -6.49 -4.19 -6.86
CA THR A 8 -5.73 -4.36 -5.62
C THR A 8 -4.35 -3.72 -5.72
N GLY A 9 -3.67 -3.87 -6.86
CA GLY A 9 -2.38 -3.24 -7.06
C GLY A 9 -2.47 -1.72 -7.13
N LEU A 10 -3.48 -1.16 -7.80
CA LEU A 10 -3.67 0.28 -7.93
C LEU A 10 -4.00 0.95 -6.59
N TYR A 11 -4.90 0.37 -5.80
CA TYR A 11 -5.19 0.90 -4.45
C TYR A 11 -3.96 0.83 -3.54
N SER A 12 -3.21 -0.27 -3.61
CA SER A 12 -1.97 -0.42 -2.85
C SER A 12 -0.96 0.66 -3.21
N ILE A 13 -0.78 0.95 -4.51
CA ILE A 13 0.09 2.04 -4.96
C ILE A 13 -0.44 3.40 -4.47
N ALA A 14 -1.74 3.68 -4.61
CA ALA A 14 -2.30 4.96 -4.21
C ALA A 14 -2.05 5.25 -2.72
N VAL A 15 -2.25 4.25 -1.85
CA VAL A 15 -1.99 4.37 -0.42
C VAL A 15 -0.49 4.48 -0.14
N LEU A 16 0.35 3.62 -0.73
CA LEU A 16 1.79 3.62 -0.47
C LEU A 16 2.50 4.88 -0.96
N VAL A 17 2.13 5.41 -2.12
CA VAL A 17 2.68 6.69 -2.62
C VAL A 17 2.30 7.83 -1.69
N SER A 18 1.05 7.87 -1.23
CA SER A 18 0.59 8.91 -0.31
C SER A 18 1.28 8.82 1.05
N LEU A 19 1.47 7.60 1.59
CA LEU A 19 2.26 7.38 2.81
C LEU A 19 3.74 7.75 2.62
N GLY A 20 4.30 7.47 1.44
CA GLY A 20 5.67 7.88 1.08
C GLY A 20 5.80 9.41 1.08
N TRP A 21 4.83 10.11 0.52
CA TRP A 21 4.80 11.57 0.55
C TRP A 21 4.69 12.12 1.98
N VAL A 22 3.83 11.54 2.82
CA VAL A 22 3.73 11.90 4.25
C VAL A 22 5.07 11.66 4.96
N ASN A 23 5.71 10.52 4.73
CA ASN A 23 6.99 10.18 5.38
C ASN A 23 8.12 11.16 5.02
N GLU A 24 8.16 11.62 3.77
CA GLU A 24 9.23 12.48 3.28
C GLU A 24 9.00 13.97 3.62
N TYR A 25 7.76 14.45 3.48
CA TYR A 25 7.48 15.89 3.49
C TYR A 25 6.65 16.38 4.67
N VAL A 26 5.94 15.50 5.37
CA VAL A 26 5.03 15.90 6.47
C VAL A 26 5.58 15.47 7.83
N GLN A 27 5.81 14.17 8.01
CA GLN A 27 6.36 13.60 9.23
C GLN A 27 7.08 12.30 8.91
N ALA A 28 8.40 12.28 9.09
CA ALA A 28 9.15 11.03 9.03
C ALA A 28 8.76 10.10 10.17
N PHE A 29 8.29 8.89 9.83
CA PHE A 29 7.83 7.87 10.76
C PHE A 29 8.48 6.50 10.54
N THR A 30 9.10 6.27 9.38
CA THR A 30 9.83 5.04 9.07
C THR A 30 10.95 5.29 8.05
N SER A 31 11.79 4.27 7.81
CA SER A 31 12.73 4.28 6.68
C SER A 31 11.96 4.26 5.36
N ALA A 32 12.38 5.09 4.40
CA ALA A 32 11.78 5.16 3.07
C ALA A 32 11.73 3.79 2.36
N ASP A 33 12.74 2.95 2.58
CA ASP A 33 12.81 1.59 2.04
C ASP A 33 11.60 0.74 2.42
N PHE A 34 11.05 0.95 3.63
CA PHE A 34 9.90 0.21 4.13
C PHE A 34 8.59 0.55 3.38
N ILE A 35 8.58 1.64 2.61
CA ILE A 35 7.49 2.05 1.73
C ILE A 35 7.83 1.71 0.27
N VAL A 36 9.10 1.87 -0.13
CA VAL A 36 9.54 1.63 -1.51
C VAL A 36 9.45 0.14 -1.89
N TYR A 37 9.81 -0.79 -1.00
CA TYR A 37 9.73 -2.23 -1.32
C TYR A 37 8.31 -2.73 -1.65
N PRO A 38 7.27 -2.50 -0.83
CA PRO A 38 5.91 -2.92 -1.19
C PRO A 38 5.36 -2.15 -2.41
N LEU A 39 5.82 -0.92 -2.65
CA LEU A 39 5.46 -0.15 -3.84
C LEU A 39 6.01 -0.80 -5.11
N LEU A 40 7.30 -1.17 -5.12
CA LEU A 40 7.92 -1.89 -6.23
C LEU A 40 7.29 -3.27 -6.44
N ALA A 41 7.00 -4.00 -5.36
CA ALA A 41 6.29 -5.28 -5.43
C ALA A 41 4.90 -5.11 -6.09
N SER A 42 4.17 -4.05 -5.74
CA SER A 42 2.87 -3.73 -6.33
C SER A 42 2.97 -3.36 -7.81
N LEU A 43 4.02 -2.63 -8.21
CA LEU A 43 4.30 -2.29 -9.62
C LEU A 43 4.60 -3.55 -10.45
N VAL A 44 5.47 -4.42 -9.95
CA VAL A 44 5.79 -5.70 -10.60
C VAL A 44 4.54 -6.58 -10.68
N PHE A 45 3.74 -6.65 -9.63
CA PHE A 45 2.47 -7.37 -9.63
C PHE A 45 1.50 -6.83 -10.70
N LEU A 46 1.32 -5.51 -10.77
CA LEU A 46 0.47 -4.88 -11.78
C LEU A 46 0.93 -5.17 -13.21
N PHE A 47 2.23 -5.29 -13.47
CA PHE A 47 2.72 -5.70 -14.78
C PHE A 47 2.11 -7.04 -15.24
N PHE A 48 1.88 -7.98 -14.31
CA PHE A 48 1.26 -9.28 -14.62
C PHE A 48 -0.26 -9.28 -14.56
N ASN A 49 -0.82 -8.50 -13.63
CA ASN A 49 -2.24 -8.49 -13.30
C ASN A 49 -3.06 -7.47 -14.10
N PHE A 50 -2.56 -6.26 -14.37
CA PHE A 50 -3.30 -5.18 -15.01
C PHE A 50 -3.40 -5.35 -16.54
N ARG A 51 -4.23 -6.31 -16.96
CA ARG A 51 -4.45 -6.70 -18.36
C ARG A 51 -5.91 -7.08 -18.58
N LYS A 52 -6.35 -7.14 -19.85
CA LYS A 52 -7.67 -7.70 -20.21
C LYS A 52 -7.83 -9.16 -19.75
N ARG A 53 -6.72 -9.92 -19.74
CA ARG A 53 -6.62 -11.26 -19.15
C ARG A 53 -5.41 -11.28 -18.22
N ALA A 54 -5.65 -11.31 -16.91
CA ALA A 54 -4.59 -11.36 -15.91
C ALA A 54 -3.78 -12.65 -16.05
N LYS A 55 -2.46 -12.57 -15.87
CA LYS A 55 -1.60 -13.77 -15.81
C LYS A 55 -1.50 -14.35 -14.40
N CYS A 56 -1.74 -13.54 -13.37
CA CYS A 56 -1.79 -13.95 -11.98
C CYS A 56 -2.75 -13.04 -11.21
N PHE A 57 -3.21 -13.53 -10.05
CA PHE A 57 -3.97 -12.78 -9.05
C PHE A 57 -3.15 -12.74 -7.76
N ALA A 58 -3.39 -11.74 -6.91
CA ALA A 58 -2.70 -11.65 -5.63
C ALA A 58 -3.18 -12.78 -4.69
N GLY A 59 -4.47 -13.11 -4.79
CA GLY A 59 -5.11 -14.09 -3.93
C GLY A 59 -5.12 -13.64 -2.48
N ASP A 60 -5.43 -14.56 -1.57
CA ASP A 60 -5.52 -14.24 -0.14
C ASP A 60 -4.15 -13.87 0.44
N VAL A 61 -3.09 -14.56 0.01
CA VAL A 61 -1.73 -14.30 0.50
C VAL A 61 -1.26 -12.89 0.14
N GLY A 62 -1.43 -12.47 -1.12
CA GLY A 62 -1.01 -11.13 -1.55
C GLY A 62 -1.87 -10.02 -0.94
N SER A 63 -3.19 -10.22 -0.86
CA SER A 63 -4.10 -9.23 -0.29
C SER A 63 -3.94 -9.06 1.22
N VAL A 64 -3.77 -10.14 1.98
CA VAL A 64 -3.48 -10.07 3.42
C VAL A 64 -2.08 -9.48 3.65
N GLY A 65 -1.11 -9.85 2.83
CA GLY A 65 0.26 -9.33 2.92
C GLY A 65 0.31 -7.81 2.76
N ILE A 66 -0.36 -7.25 1.76
CA ILE A 66 -0.37 -5.81 1.53
C ILE A 66 -1.17 -5.06 2.61
N ALA A 67 -2.28 -5.64 3.08
CA ALA A 67 -3.06 -5.06 4.18
C ALA A 67 -2.24 -4.97 5.47
N PHE A 68 -1.51 -6.04 5.82
CA PHE A 68 -0.64 -6.04 6.99
C PHE A 68 0.46 -4.97 6.88
N TRP A 69 1.02 -4.80 5.69
CA TRP A 69 2.04 -3.78 5.45
C TRP A 69 1.51 -2.36 5.62
N VAL A 70 0.36 -2.06 5.02
CA VAL A 70 -0.31 -0.75 5.13
C VAL A 70 -0.71 -0.45 6.57
N VAL A 71 -1.33 -1.40 7.27
CA VAL A 71 -1.72 -1.24 8.68
C VAL A 71 -0.50 -0.99 9.55
N THR A 72 0.61 -1.69 9.31
CA THR A 72 1.87 -1.46 10.04
C THR A 72 2.38 -0.02 9.84
N LEU A 73 2.42 0.46 8.59
CA LEU A 73 2.83 1.83 8.29
C LEU A 73 1.93 2.86 8.96
N LEU A 74 0.61 2.65 8.94
CA LEU A 74 -0.35 3.54 9.59
C LEU A 74 -0.19 3.56 11.10
N LEU A 75 0.02 2.40 11.73
CA LEU A 75 0.27 2.33 13.18
C LEU A 75 1.56 3.07 13.55
N LEU A 76 2.63 2.92 12.78
CA LEU A 76 3.88 3.67 13.00
C LEU A 76 3.65 5.18 12.89
N LEU A 77 2.91 5.63 11.87
CA LEU A 77 2.56 7.03 11.67
C LEU A 77 1.72 7.57 12.85
N ILE A 78 0.66 6.86 13.25
CA ILE A 78 -0.22 7.23 14.37
C ILE A 78 0.57 7.33 15.67
N ILE A 79 1.45 6.37 15.96
CA ILE A 79 2.29 6.40 17.15
C ILE A 79 3.26 7.57 17.07
N ARG A 80 3.78 7.90 15.89
CA ARG A 80 4.73 9.00 15.72
C ARG A 80 4.08 10.37 15.88
N THR A 81 2.85 10.56 15.40
CA THR A 81 2.12 11.83 15.44
C THR A 81 1.19 11.97 16.64
N GLN A 82 0.87 10.87 17.33
CA GLN A 82 -0.16 10.80 18.39
C GLN A 82 -1.55 11.28 17.90
N ASP A 83 -1.88 11.00 16.64
CA ASP A 83 -3.13 11.45 16.01
C ASP A 83 -3.79 10.31 15.25
N LEU A 84 -5.08 10.10 15.47
CA LEU A 84 -5.89 9.06 14.83
C LEU A 84 -6.44 9.47 13.47
N ILE A 85 -6.30 10.73 13.06
CA ILE A 85 -6.77 11.23 11.76
C ILE A 85 -6.23 10.41 10.58
N TRP A 86 -5.04 9.82 10.74
CA TRP A 86 -4.39 9.00 9.74
C TRP A 86 -5.13 7.70 9.42
N LEU A 87 -6.08 7.25 10.25
CA LEU A 87 -7.00 6.16 9.89
C LEU A 87 -7.83 6.49 8.64
N GLY A 88 -7.94 7.76 8.26
CA GLY A 88 -8.59 8.17 7.02
C GLY A 88 -7.98 7.57 5.74
N PHE A 89 -6.73 7.12 5.78
CA PHE A 89 -6.12 6.35 4.68
C PHE A 89 -6.85 5.04 4.35
N LEU A 90 -7.61 4.49 5.30
CA LEU A 90 -8.38 3.25 5.09
C LEU A 90 -9.70 3.49 4.33
N MET A 91 -10.06 4.74 4.06
CA MET A 91 -11.26 5.10 3.29
C MET A 91 -11.03 5.11 1.76
N VAL A 92 -9.78 4.88 1.33
CA VAL A 92 -9.38 4.86 -0.09
C VAL A 92 -9.82 3.58 -0.78
#